data_AF-A0AAP7P1V9-F1
#
_entry.id   AF-A0AAP7P1V9-F1
#
_cell.length_a   1.000
_cell.length_b   1.000
_cell.length_c   1.000
_cell.angle_alpha   90.00
_cell.angle_beta   90.00
_cell.angle_gamma   90.00
#
_symmetry.space_group_name_H-M   'P 1'
#
loop_
_entity.id
_entity.type
_entity.pdbx_description
1 polymer ?
#
loop_
_entity_poly.entity_id
_entity_poly.type
_entity_poly.pdbx_seq_one_letter_code
_entity_poly.pdbx_strand_id
1 'polypeptide(L)' 'MLYRLDKQKAVERNWLVSTDTKAVFYKGNDIDFIRKLANSSKMYTKITPYNESPVSATFNLNGLSNALKPLQAACNWK' A
#
# COMPACT_ATOMS: atom_id res chain seq x y z
N MET A 1 2.54 6.46 -9.02
CA MET A 1 1.85 5.25 -8.51
C MET A 1 0.39 5.59 -8.28
N LEU A 2 -0.53 4.80 -8.80
CA LEU A 2 -1.96 4.94 -8.48
C LEU A 2 -2.37 3.83 -7.53
N TYR A 3 -3.08 4.16 -6.46
CA TYR A 3 -3.73 3.17 -5.61
C TYR A 3 -5.18 3.57 -5.32
N ARG A 4 -6.03 2.58 -5.08
CA ARG A 4 -7.42 2.76 -4.69
C ARG A 4 -7.79 1.75 -3.62
N LEU A 5 -8.37 2.23 -2.54
CA LEU A 5 -8.94 1.40 -1.49
C LEU A 5 -10.44 1.21 -1.74
N ASP A 6 -10.89 -0.04 -1.78
CA ASP A 6 -12.29 -0.41 -1.99
C ASP A 6 -12.96 0.31 -3.18
N LYS A 7 -14.01 1.10 -2.90
CA LYS A 7 -14.74 1.92 -3.87
C LYS A 7 -14.41 3.42 -3.76
N GLN A 8 -13.39 3.78 -2.99
CA GLN A 8 -12.96 5.17 -2.81
C GLN A 8 -12.36 5.74 -4.11
N LYS A 9 -12.20 7.06 -4.19
CA LYS A 9 -11.51 7.70 -5.31
C LYS A 9 -10.05 7.22 -5.37
N ALA A 10 -9.57 6.92 -6.58
CA ALA A 10 -8.17 6.57 -6.77
C ALA A 10 -7.27 7.77 -6.41
N VAL A 11 -6.14 7.47 -5.78
CA VAL A 11 -5.12 8.44 -5.39
C VAL A 11 -3.87 8.19 -6.21
N GLU A 12 -3.32 9.24 -6.78
CA GLU A 12 -2.04 9.19 -7.47
C GLU A 12 -0.97 9.86 -6.60
N ARG A 13 0.15 9.16 -6.39
CA ARG A 13 1.27 9.64 -5.58
C ARG A 13 2.60 9.10 -6.08
N ASN A 14 3.68 9.84 -5.81
CA ASN A 14 5.04 9.36 -5.96
C ASN A 14 5.39 8.41 -4.81
N TRP A 15 5.78 7.20 -5.16
CA TRP A 15 6.33 6.19 -4.24
C TRP A 15 7.83 6.06 -4.54
N LEU A 16 8.61 5.65 -3.55
CA LEU A 16 10.03 5.39 -3.76
C LEU A 16 10.19 4.09 -4.55
N VAL A 17 11.09 4.06 -5.52
CA VAL A 17 11.41 2.86 -6.31
C VAL A 17 12.70 2.27 -5.76
N SER A 18 12.78 0.94 -5.67
CA SER A 18 14.02 0.25 -5.30
C SER A 18 15.13 0.48 -6.33
N THR A 19 16.38 0.32 -5.92
CA THR A 19 17.54 0.46 -6.81
C THR A 19 17.58 -0.59 -7.93
N ASP A 20 16.99 -1.77 -7.70
CA ASP A 20 16.84 -2.85 -8.68
C ASP A 20 15.54 -2.75 -9.50
N THR A 21 14.78 -1.66 -9.32
CA THR A 21 13.51 -1.35 -10.00
C THR A 21 12.39 -2.38 -9.86
N LYS A 22 12.49 -3.32 -8.91
CA LYS A 22 11.52 -4.40 -8.70
C LYS A 22 10.50 -4.14 -7.59
N ALA A 23 10.69 -3.12 -6.77
CA ALA A 23 9.80 -2.80 -5.67
C ALA A 23 9.48 -1.30 -5.60
N VAL A 24 8.34 -1.01 -4.98
CA VAL A 24 7.95 0.36 -4.61
C VAL A 24 7.56 0.45 -3.15
N PHE A 25 7.94 1.57 -2.53
CA PHE A 25 7.70 1.85 -1.13
C PHE A 25 6.87 3.12 -1.01
N TYR A 26 5.78 3.03 -0.25
CA TYR A 26 4.97 4.20 0.05
C TYR A 26 5.84 5.28 0.70
N LYS A 27 5.63 6.53 0.27
CA LYS A 27 6.32 7.70 0.83
C LYS A 27 5.28 8.58 1.53
N GLY A 28 5.38 8.72 2.85
CA GLY A 28 4.49 9.60 3.61
C GLY A 28 4.38 9.20 5.08
N ASN A 29 3.19 9.38 5.65
CA ASN A 29 2.89 8.85 6.97
C ASN A 29 2.47 7.37 6.84
N ASP A 30 3.40 6.48 7.17
CA ASP A 30 3.25 5.03 7.01
C ASP A 30 2.21 4.46 7.97
N ILE A 31 2.19 4.95 9.21
CA ILE A 31 1.22 4.56 10.24
C ILE A 31 -0.21 4.82 9.77
N ASP A 32 -0.50 6.04 9.31
CA ASP A 32 -1.84 6.38 8.82
C ASP A 32 -2.22 5.59 7.57
N PHE A 33 -1.25 5.31 6.70
CA PHE A 33 -1.49 4.49 5.52
C PHE A 33 -1.84 3.05 5.90
N ILE A 34 -1.09 2.44 6.82
CA ILE A 34 -1.39 1.09 7.32
C ILE A 34 -2.75 1.06 8.03
N ARG A 35 -3.15 2.08 8.81
CA ARG A 35 -4.52 2.14 9.38
C ARG A 35 -5.59 2.14 8.29
N LYS A 36 -5.39 2.91 7.21
CA LYS A 36 -6.32 2.92 6.07
C LYS A 36 -6.40 1.56 5.39
N LEU A 37 -5.26 0.87 5.20
CA LEU A 37 -5.24 -0.49 4.67
C LEU A 37 -5.98 -1.47 5.58
N ALA A 38 -5.74 -1.41 6.89
CA ALA A 38 -6.37 -2.30 7.88
C ALA A 38 -7.89 -2.13 7.96
N ASN A 39 -8.40 -0.95 7.63
CA ASN A 39 -9.83 -0.61 7.60
C ASN A 39 -10.49 -0.84 6.23
N SER A 40 -9.74 -1.37 5.25
CA SER A 40 -10.22 -1.63 3.90
C SER A 40 -10.22 -3.12 3.59
N SER A 41 -11.02 -3.53 2.61
CA SER A 41 -11.12 -4.94 2.20
C SER A 41 -10.21 -5.27 1.02
N LYS A 42 -9.94 -4.30 0.14
CA LYS A 42 -9.06 -4.47 -1.00
C LYS A 42 -8.27 -3.21 -1.35
N MET A 43 -7.08 -3.41 -1.89
CA MET A 43 -6.28 -2.36 -2.51
C MET A 43 -6.03 -2.72 -3.97
N TYR A 44 -6.53 -1.89 -4.88
CA TYR A 44 -6.08 -1.89 -6.26
C TYR A 44 -4.87 -0.96 -6.40
N THR A 45 -3.88 -1.38 -7.18
CA THR A 45 -2.68 -0.57 -7.41
C THR A 45 -2.23 -0.69 -8.85
N LYS A 46 -1.70 0.39 -9.41
CA LYS A 46 -1.14 0.47 -10.76
C LYS A 46 0.17 1.21 -10.73
N ILE A 47 1.20 0.58 -11.30
CA ILE A 47 2.55 1.11 -11.43
C ILE A 47 2.95 1.13 -12.90
N THR A 48 3.74 2.13 -13.28
CA THR A 48 4.45 2.14 -14.56
C THR A 48 5.93 2.01 -14.24
N PRO A 49 6.54 0.81 -14.39
CA PRO A 49 7.99 0.66 -14.25
C PRO A 49 8.72 1.47 -15.32
N TYR A 50 10.02 1.73 -15.10
CA TYR A 50 10.79 2.55 -16.02
C TYR A 50 10.91 1.86 -17.38
N ASN A 51 10.55 2.56 -18.46
CA ASN A 51 10.53 2.05 -19.84
C ASN A 51 9.66 0.79 -20.07
N GLU A 52 8.68 0.55 -19.20
CA GLU A 52 7.76 -0.58 -19.33
C GLU A 52 6.30 -0.13 -19.41
N SER A 53 5.43 -1.07 -19.80
CA SER A 53 3.99 -0.84 -19.78
C SER A 53 3.45 -0.82 -18.35
N PRO A 54 2.37 -0.07 -18.07
CA PRO A 54 1.77 -0.08 -16.75
C PRO A 54 1.26 -1.47 -16.35
N VAL A 55 1.63 -1.92 -15.16
CA VAL A 55 1.13 -3.17 -14.57
C VAL A 55 0.25 -2.87 -13.36
N SER A 56 -0.74 -3.73 -13.11
CA SER A 56 -1.68 -3.56 -11.99
C SER A 56 -1.82 -4.82 -11.16
N ALA A 57 -2.04 -4.63 -9.87
CA ALA A 57 -2.30 -5.71 -8.92
C ALA A 57 -3.47 -5.33 -8.01
N THR A 58 -4.19 -6.34 -7.51
CA THR A 58 -5.21 -6.17 -6.47
C THR A 58 -4.86 -7.05 -5.28
N PHE A 59 -4.72 -6.44 -4.12
CA PHE A 59 -4.48 -7.12 -2.85
C PHE A 59 -5.79 -7.27 -2.08
N ASN A 60 -6.01 -8.46 -1.53
CA ASN A 60 -7.04 -8.70 -0.52
C ASN A 60 -6.47 -8.31 0.85
N LEU A 61 -7.17 -7.44 1.56
CA LEU A 61 -6.75 -6.90 2.86
C LEU A 61 -7.53 -7.50 4.04
N ASN A 62 -8.45 -8.44 3.76
CA ASN A 62 -9.19 -9.13 4.82
C ASN A 62 -8.22 -9.84 5.77
N GLY A 63 -8.37 -9.57 7.07
CA GLY A 63 -7.50 -10.11 8.12
C GLY A 63 -6.24 -9.28 8.40
N LEU A 64 -5.94 -8.23 7.64
CA LEU A 64 -4.77 -7.38 7.85
C LEU A 64 -4.76 -6.75 9.26
N SER A 65 -5.90 -6.28 9.75
CA SER A 65 -6.03 -5.73 11.12
C SER A 65 -5.57 -6.73 12.19
N ASN A 66 -5.84 -8.02 12.02
CA ASN A 66 -5.36 -9.05 12.94
C ASN A 66 -3.87 -9.32 12.78
N ALA A 67 -3.38 -9.38 11.54
CA ALA A 67 -1.96 -9.60 11.23
C ALA A 67 -1.05 -8.47 11.74
N LEU A 68 -1.59 -7.26 11.94
CA LEU A 68 -0.84 -6.10 12.44
C LEU A 68 -0.63 -6.10 13.96
N LYS A 69 -1.36 -6.90 14.74
CA LYS A 69 -1.28 -6.89 16.21
C LYS A 69 0.14 -7.09 16.76
N PRO A 70 0.95 -8.07 16.26
CA PRO A 70 2.32 -8.25 16.74
C PRO A 70 3.21 -7.03 16.43
N LEU A 71 3.02 -6.41 15.26
CA LEU A 71 3.75 -5.21 14.87
C LEU A 71 3.37 -4.02 15.76
N GLN A 72 2.08 -3.85 16.05
CA GLN A 72 1.59 -2.79 16.94
C GLN A 72 2.17 -2.92 18.34
N ALA A 73 2.21 -4.14 18.89
CA ALA A 73 2.81 -4.43 20.19
C ALA A 73 4.32 -4.14 20.20
N ALA A 74 5.05 -4.60 19.19
CA ALA A 74 6.51 -4.41 19.10
C ALA A 74 6.91 -2.94 18.92
N CYS A 75 6.13 -2.17 18.16
CA CYS A 75 6.41 -0.76 17.87
C CYS A 75 5.74 0.21 18.86
N ASN A 76 5.07 -0.30 19.89
CA ASN A 76 4.27 0.48 20.86
C ASN A 76 3.29 1.45 20.18
N TRP A 77 2.73 1.00 19.06
CA TRP A 77 1.82 1.76 18.23
C TRP A 77 0.39 1.56 18.75
N LYS A 78 -0.14 2.60 19.41
CA LYS A 78 -1.53 2.66 19.89
C LYS A 78 -2.47 3.28 18.85
#